data_AF-A0A090RXN5-F1
#
_entry.id   AF-A0A090RXN5-F1
#
_cell.length_a   1.000
_cell.length_b   1.000
_cell.length_c   1.000
_cell.angle_alpha   90.00
_cell.angle_beta   90.00
_cell.angle_gamma   90.00
#
_symmetry.space_group_name_H-M   'P 1'
#
loop_
_entity.id
_entity.type
_entity.pdbx_description
1 polymer ?
#
loop_
_entity_poly.entity_id
_entity_poly.type
_entity_poly.pdbx_seq_one_letter_code
_entity_poly.pdbx_strand_id
1 'polypeptide(L)'
;MLMQEFKNQMPDRNVTCMLTQMTVDPNDPAFKDPTKPIGPIYEKQEACDLAEKYHWTIKPDGQHFRRVVPSPQPTGIIEHEAITSLIEQGHLVICTGGGGIPVTRRDGKLVGVEAVIDKDMSLHS
;
A
#
# COMPACT_ATOMS: atom_id res chain seq x y z
N MET A 1 -17.49 9.29 -0.53
CA MET A 1 -16.67 8.14 -0.07
C MET A 1 -17.31 6.86 -0.59
N LEU A 2 -16.57 5.94 -1.23
CA LEU A 2 -17.14 4.77 -1.92
C LEU A 2 -18.08 3.94 -1.04
N MET A 3 -17.67 3.62 0.19
CA MET A 3 -18.49 2.90 1.16
C MET A 3 -19.83 3.58 1.46
N GLN A 4 -19.83 4.91 1.58
CA GLN A 4 -21.04 5.69 1.85
C GLN A 4 -22.02 5.56 0.67
N GLU A 5 -21.53 5.62 -0.56
CA GLU A 5 -22.38 5.51 -1.74
C GLU A 5 -23.01 4.11 -1.85
N PHE A 6 -22.24 3.04 -1.59
CA PHE A 6 -22.82 1.70 -1.56
C PHE A 6 -23.89 1.55 -0.48
N LYS A 7 -23.69 2.13 0.70
CA LYS A 7 -24.70 2.10 1.76
C LYS A 7 -25.97 2.88 1.39
N ASN A 8 -25.84 3.99 0.66
CA ASN A 8 -26.98 4.76 0.19
C ASN A 8 -27.78 4.00 -0.89
N GLN A 9 -27.10 3.34 -1.83
CA GLN A 9 -27.72 2.65 -2.96
C GLN A 9 -28.19 1.23 -2.62
N MET A 10 -27.63 0.61 -1.59
CA MET A 10 -27.92 -0.78 -1.18
C MET A 10 -28.16 -0.86 0.34
N PRO A 11 -29.24 -0.22 0.87
CA PRO A 11 -29.46 -0.11 2.31
C PRO A 11 -29.64 -1.45 3.02
N ASP A 12 -30.13 -2.47 2.32
CA ASP A 12 -30.35 -3.82 2.87
C ASP A 12 -29.10 -4.71 2.81
N ARG A 13 -28.00 -4.24 2.18
CA ARG A 13 -26.76 -5.00 2.06
C ARG A 13 -25.73 -4.49 3.06
N ASN A 14 -25.15 -5.41 3.84
CA ASN A 14 -24.02 -5.07 4.69
C ASN A 14 -22.80 -4.69 3.85
N VAL A 15 -22.29 -3.48 4.04
CA VAL A 15 -21.06 -2.99 3.41
C VAL A 15 -19.98 -2.83 4.49
N THR A 16 -18.88 -3.57 4.35
CA THR A 16 -17.74 -3.54 5.28
C THR A 16 -16.51 -3.00 4.57
N CYS A 17 -15.87 -1.97 5.14
CA CYS A 17 -14.55 -1.51 4.72
C CYS A 17 -13.53 -2.01 5.74
N MET A 18 -12.54 -2.78 5.29
CA MET A 18 -11.55 -3.40 6.17
C MET A 18 -10.15 -2.86 5.91
N LEU A 19 -9.44 -2.56 6.99
CA LEU A 19 -8.01 -2.29 6.94
C LEU A 19 -7.29 -3.59 6.59
N THR A 20 -6.43 -3.55 5.58
CA THR A 20 -5.74 -4.74 5.08
C THR A 20 -4.23 -4.58 5.16
N GLN A 21 -3.56 -5.62 5.65
CA GLN A 21 -2.12 -5.76 5.63
C GLN A 21 -1.72 -6.71 4.49
N MET A 22 -0.68 -6.33 3.75
CA MET A 22 -0.16 -7.07 2.61
C MET A 22 1.23 -7.59 2.94
N THR A 23 1.44 -8.90 2.89
CA THR A 23 2.78 -9.47 3.07
C THR A 23 3.65 -9.19 1.86
N VAL A 24 4.94 -8.95 2.11
CA VAL A 24 5.97 -8.77 1.08
C VAL A 24 7.22 -9.55 1.43
N ASP A 25 8.00 -9.93 0.42
CA ASP A 25 9.33 -10.51 0.64
C ASP A 25 10.29 -9.43 1.16
N PRO A 26 10.90 -9.59 2.35
CA PRO A 26 11.89 -8.63 2.85
C PRO A 26 13.15 -8.52 1.97
N ASN A 27 13.39 -9.49 1.07
CA ASN A 27 14.50 -9.50 0.13
C ASN A 27 14.11 -9.00 -1.27
N ASP A 28 12.89 -8.50 -1.46
CA ASP A 28 12.44 -7.98 -2.75
C ASP A 28 13.43 -6.91 -3.29
N PRO A 29 13.89 -7.02 -4.55
CA PRO A 29 14.82 -6.06 -5.15
C PRO A 29 14.36 -4.59 -5.07
N ALA A 30 13.05 -4.33 -5.00
CA ALA A 30 12.50 -2.98 -4.89
C ALA A 30 12.95 -2.23 -3.63
N PHE A 31 13.35 -2.95 -2.56
CA PHE A 31 13.91 -2.32 -1.37
C PHE A 31 15.33 -1.79 -1.59
N LYS A 32 16.08 -2.38 -2.53
CA LYS A 32 17.44 -1.95 -2.87
C LYS A 32 17.45 -0.80 -3.88
N ASP A 33 16.50 -0.80 -4.80
CA ASP A 33 16.31 0.27 -5.77
C ASP A 33 14.87 0.80 -5.78
N PRO A 34 14.52 1.73 -4.87
CA PRO A 34 13.20 2.36 -4.82
C PRO A 34 12.88 3.14 -6.11
N THR A 35 11.71 2.93 -6.70
CA THR A 35 11.32 3.57 -7.97
C THR A 35 9.96 4.25 -7.95
N LYS A 36 9.07 3.93 -6.99
CA LYS A 36 7.71 4.45 -6.99
C LYS A 36 7.67 5.88 -6.47
N PRO A 37 7.33 6.89 -7.29
CA PRO A 37 7.28 8.27 -6.84
C PRO A 37 6.08 8.51 -5.93
N ILE A 38 6.31 9.25 -4.83
CA ILE A 38 5.28 9.62 -3.87
C ILE A 38 5.40 11.10 -3.47
N GLY A 39 4.30 11.68 -2.99
CA GLY A 39 4.30 13.06 -2.49
C GLY A 39 4.46 14.11 -3.59
N PRO A 40 4.76 15.36 -3.23
CA PRO A 40 4.88 16.47 -4.18
C PRO A 40 6.18 16.40 -5.00
N ILE A 41 6.29 17.28 -6.00
CA ILE A 41 7.52 17.53 -6.76
C ILE A 41 8.34 18.63 -6.05
N TYR A 42 9.66 18.53 -6.16
CA TYR A 42 10.61 19.43 -5.53
C TYR A 42 11.66 19.91 -6.53
N GLU A 43 12.18 21.11 -6.30
CA GLU A 43 13.42 21.54 -6.92
C GLU A 43 14.60 20.73 -6.39
N LYS A 44 15.68 20.63 -7.17
CA LYS A 44 16.83 19.77 -6.81
C LYS A 44 17.40 20.07 -5.43
N GLN A 45 17.58 21.34 -5.10
CA GLN A 45 18.17 21.75 -3.82
C GLN A 45 17.28 21.35 -2.64
N GLU A 46 15.99 21.68 -2.72
CA GLU A 46 15.02 21.33 -1.67
C GLU A 46 14.90 19.80 -1.52
N ALA A 47 14.89 19.05 -2.62
CA ALA A 47 14.86 17.60 -2.59
C ALA A 47 16.08 17.01 -1.87
N CYS A 48 17.29 17.54 -2.12
CA CYS A 48 18.51 17.12 -1.45
C CYS A 48 18.47 17.40 0.06
N ASP A 49 18.01 18.58 0.46
CA ASP A 49 17.91 18.95 1.88
C ASP A 49 16.91 18.03 2.63
N LEU A 50 15.77 17.72 2.00
CA LEU A 50 14.77 16.79 2.54
C LEU A 50 15.30 15.34 2.58
N ALA A 51 16.04 14.92 1.56
CA ALA A 51 16.66 13.61 1.50
C ALA A 51 17.65 13.40 2.64
N GLU A 52 18.49 14.40 2.93
CA GLU A 52 19.42 14.35 4.05
C GLU A 52 18.68 14.35 5.40
N LYS A 53 17.69 15.23 5.56
CA LYS A 53 16.95 15.38 6.82
C LYS A 53 16.11 14.16 7.19
N TYR A 54 15.46 13.53 6.23
CA TYR A 54 14.50 12.44 6.46
C TYR A 54 14.96 11.08 5.92
N HIS A 55 16.22 10.99 5.45
CA HIS A 55 16.78 9.79 4.84
C HIS A 55 15.96 9.26 3.66
N TRP A 56 15.42 10.17 2.85
CA TRP A 56 14.62 9.79 1.68
C TRP A 56 15.50 9.44 0.50
N THR A 57 15.07 8.43 -0.25
CA THR A 57 15.52 8.24 -1.62
C THR A 57 14.76 9.19 -2.53
N ILE A 58 15.48 9.97 -3.34
CA ILE A 58 14.91 10.88 -4.34
C ILE A 58 15.38 10.48 -5.73
N LYS A 59 14.52 10.65 -6.74
CA LYS A 59 14.87 10.45 -8.16
C LYS A 59 14.34 11.60 -9.03
N PRO A 60 14.96 11.87 -10.18
CA PRO A 60 14.44 12.84 -11.15
C PRO A 60 13.04 12.44 -11.64
N ASP A 61 12.15 13.43 -11.76
CA ASP A 61 10.84 13.32 -12.39
C ASP A 61 10.69 14.52 -13.36
N GLY A 62 11.17 14.33 -14.59
CA GLY A 62 11.32 15.41 -15.57
C GLY A 62 12.41 16.41 -15.16
N GLN A 63 12.04 17.69 -15.05
CA GLN A 63 12.95 18.75 -14.58
C GLN A 63 13.03 18.85 -13.04
N HIS A 64 12.12 18.19 -12.34
CA HIS A 64 12.01 18.23 -10.88
C HIS A 64 12.49 16.91 -10.26
N PHE A 65 12.37 16.80 -8.95
CA PHE A 65 12.72 15.61 -8.18
C PHE A 65 11.53 15.17 -7.33
N ARG A 66 11.38 13.87 -7.12
CA ARG A 66 10.39 13.32 -6.20
C ARG A 66 11.03 12.31 -5.26
N ARG A 67 10.44 12.22 -4.06
CA ARG A 67 10.67 11.10 -3.17
C ARG A 67 10.20 9.83 -3.85
N VAL A 68 11.03 8.80 -3.82
CA VAL A 68 10.67 7.46 -4.25
C VAL A 68 10.72 6.49 -3.07
N VAL A 69 9.83 5.50 -3.10
CA VAL A 69 9.77 4.42 -2.11
C VAL A 69 9.75 3.07 -2.80
N PRO A 70 10.10 1.99 -2.09
CA PRO A 70 9.96 0.63 -2.61
C PRO A 70 8.52 0.33 -3.03
N SER A 71 8.38 -0.44 -4.10
CA SER A 71 7.10 -1.01 -4.55
C SER A 71 7.27 -2.52 -4.78
N PRO A 72 7.41 -3.30 -3.69
CA PRO A 72 7.64 -4.73 -3.76
C PRO A 72 6.39 -5.47 -4.26
N GLN A 73 6.60 -6.71 -4.71
CA GLN A 73 5.50 -7.59 -5.09
C GLN A 73 4.72 -8.04 -3.83
N PRO A 74 3.38 -7.97 -3.85
CA PRO A 74 2.57 -8.53 -2.78
C PRO A 74 2.66 -10.06 -2.82
N THR A 75 2.76 -10.69 -1.64
CA THR A 75 2.82 -12.16 -1.50
C THR A 75 1.60 -12.76 -0.82
N GLY A 76 0.68 -11.93 -0.32
CA GLY A 76 -0.57 -12.39 0.28
C GLY A 76 -1.23 -11.34 1.18
N ILE A 77 -2.52 -11.54 1.43
CA ILE A 77 -3.32 -10.67 2.32
C ILE A 77 -3.44 -11.35 3.68
N ILE A 78 -3.05 -10.66 4.77
CA ILE A 78 -3.13 -11.22 6.13
C ILE A 78 -4.59 -11.51 6.52
N GLU A 79 -5.50 -10.60 6.20
CA GLU A 79 -6.91 -10.72 6.55
C GLU A 79 -7.73 -11.57 5.55
N HIS A 80 -7.08 -12.37 4.69
CA HIS A 80 -7.76 -13.16 3.65
C HIS A 80 -8.93 -14.00 4.20
N GLU A 81 -8.71 -14.75 5.29
CA GLU A 81 -9.77 -15.58 5.90
C GLU A 81 -10.97 -14.76 6.40
N ALA A 82 -10.71 -13.57 6.95
CA ALA A 82 -11.77 -12.66 7.39
C ALA A 82 -12.53 -12.05 6.21
N ILE A 83 -11.83 -11.69 5.12
CA ILE A 83 -12.45 -11.22 3.87
C ILE A 83 -13.39 -12.30 3.34
N THR A 84 -12.90 -13.53 3.21
CA THR A 84 -13.66 -14.67 2.68
C THR A 84 -14.89 -14.95 3.55
N SER A 85 -14.74 -14.99 4.88
CA SER A 85 -15.84 -15.20 5.81
C SER A 85 -16.95 -14.13 5.68
N LEU A 86 -16.57 -12.86 5.49
CA LEU A 86 -17.54 -11.78 5.30
C LEU A 86 -18.26 -11.89 3.96
N ILE A 87 -17.55 -12.26 2.89
CA ILE A 87 -18.13 -12.49 1.57
C ILE A 87 -19.14 -13.64 1.63
N GLU A 88 -18.80 -14.75 2.29
CA GLU A 88 -19.68 -15.91 2.48
C GLU A 88 -20.95 -15.54 3.27
N GLN A 89 -20.86 -14.59 4.20
CA GLN A 89 -22.00 -14.03 4.93
C GLN A 89 -22.81 -12.99 4.12
N GLY A 90 -22.46 -12.75 2.85
CA GLY A 90 -23.19 -11.87 1.95
C GLY A 90 -22.78 -10.39 2.01
N HIS A 91 -21.71 -10.05 2.74
CA HIS A 91 -21.23 -8.67 2.79
C HIS A 91 -20.68 -8.23 1.43
N LEU A 92 -20.84 -6.95 1.12
CA LEU A 92 -19.99 -6.25 0.16
C LEU A 92 -18.74 -5.79 0.90
N VAL A 93 -17.60 -6.40 0.61
CA VAL A 93 -16.33 -6.11 1.28
C VAL A 93 -15.48 -5.17 0.41
N ILE A 94 -15.08 -4.04 0.99
CA ILE A 94 -14.07 -3.14 0.47
C ILE A 94 -12.77 -3.41 1.25
N CYS A 95 -11.73 -3.82 0.55
CA CYS A 95 -10.44 -4.19 1.12
C CYS A 95 -9.30 -3.66 0.23
N THR A 96 -8.05 -3.94 0.59
CA THR A 96 -6.83 -3.54 -0.16
C THR A 96 -6.76 -2.05 -0.52
N GLY A 97 -7.34 -1.20 0.32
CA GLY A 97 -7.33 0.25 0.12
C GLY A 97 -5.91 0.77 -0.04
N GLY A 98 -5.61 1.39 -1.19
CA GLY A 98 -4.25 1.88 -1.51
C GLY A 98 -3.20 0.78 -1.75
N GLY A 99 -3.62 -0.46 -2.02
CA GLY A 99 -2.74 -1.64 -2.17
C GLY A 99 -2.54 -2.45 -0.89
N GLY A 100 -3.06 -1.97 0.25
CA GLY A 100 -2.83 -2.57 1.57
C GLY A 100 -1.54 -2.08 2.24
N ILE A 101 -1.45 -2.24 3.56
CA ILE A 101 -0.29 -1.82 4.37
C ILE A 101 0.80 -2.89 4.23
N PRO A 102 1.96 -2.60 3.61
CA PRO A 102 2.99 -3.59 3.44
C PRO A 102 3.63 -3.99 4.77
N VAL A 103 3.71 -5.29 5.01
CA VAL A 103 4.30 -5.90 6.19
C VAL A 103 5.19 -7.07 5.83
N THR A 104 6.16 -7.34 6.69
CA THR A 104 6.97 -8.56 6.63
C THR A 104 6.90 -9.29 7.97
N ARG A 105 7.31 -10.57 8.00
CA ARG A 105 7.38 -11.35 9.23
C ARG A 105 8.82 -11.39 9.75
N ARG A 106 9.03 -10.93 10.98
CA ARG A 106 10.30 -11.00 11.71
C ARG A 106 10.06 -11.59 13.08
N ASP A 107 10.81 -12.64 13.43
CA ASP A 107 10.71 -13.35 14.72
C ASP A 107 9.26 -13.72 15.10
N GLY A 108 8.51 -14.21 14.09
CA GLY A 108 7.11 -14.59 14.26
C GLY A 108 6.11 -13.43 14.36
N LYS A 109 6.55 -12.16 14.30
CA LYS A 109 5.69 -10.97 14.38
C LYS A 109 5.56 -10.28 13.04
N LEU A 110 4.42 -9.64 12.80
CA LEU A 110 4.22 -8.74 11.68
C LEU A 110 4.87 -7.39 11.99
N VAL A 111 5.65 -6.88 11.04
CA VAL A 111 6.33 -5.59 11.15
C VAL A 111 6.03 -4.79 9.89
N GLY A 112 5.54 -3.56 10.07
CA GLY A 112 5.33 -2.63 8.97
C GLY A 112 6.64 -2.26 8.29
N VAL A 113 6.60 -2.14 6.96
CA VAL A 113 7.73 -1.67 6.16
C VAL A 113 7.33 -0.44 5.37
N GLU A 114 8.26 0.49 5.20
CA GLU A 114 8.01 1.69 4.41
C GLU A 114 8.10 1.36 2.92
N ALA A 115 6.94 1.06 2.33
CA ALA A 115 6.77 0.75 0.92
C ALA A 115 5.35 1.11 0.50
N VAL A 116 5.10 1.11 -0.81
CA VAL A 116 3.75 1.24 -1.38
C VAL A 116 3.51 0.04 -2.29
N ILE A 117 2.46 -0.72 -2.03
CA ILE A 117 2.02 -1.80 -2.93
C ILE A 117 1.28 -1.16 -4.10
N ASP A 118 1.62 -1.55 -5.33
CA ASP A 118 0.81 -1.15 -6.47
C ASP A 118 -0.56 -1.83 -6.39
N LYS A 119 -1.62 -1.02 -6.39
CA LYS A 119 -3.00 -1.50 -6.25
C LYS A 119 -3.39 -2.51 -7.33
N ASP A 120 -2.81 -2.42 -8.53
CA ASP A 120 -3.14 -3.34 -9.62
C ASP A 120 -2.49 -4.73 -9.38
N MET A 121 -1.38 -4.78 -8.63
CA MET A 121 -0.71 -6.03 -8.23
C MET A 121 -1.40 -6.73 -7.06
N SER A 122 -2.08 -5.96 -6.19
CA SER A 122 -2.79 -6.50 -5.02
C SER A 122 -3.97 -7.43 -5.34
N LEU A 123 -4.38 -7.51 -6.63
CA LEU A 123 -5.46 -8.37 -7.09
C LEU A 123 -5.02 -9.82 -7.38
N HIS A 124 -3.71 -10.09 -7.45
CA HIS A 124 -3.15 -11.39 -7.84
C HIS A 124 -2.48 -12.16 -6.69
N SER A 125 -2.48 -11.59 -5.48
CA SER A 125 -1.86 -12.12 -4.26
C SER A 125 -2.83 -12.87 -3.37
#